data_AF-A0A931LPW6-F1
#
_entry.id   AF-A0A931LPW6-F1
#
_cell.length_a   1.000
_cell.length_b   1.000
_cell.length_c   1.000
_cell.angle_alpha   90.00
_cell.angle_beta   90.00
_cell.angle_gamma   90.00
#
_symmetry.space_group_name_H-M   'P 1'
#
loop_
_entity.id
_entity.type
_entity.pdbx_description
1 polymer ?
#
loop_
_entity_poly.entity_id
_entity_poly.type
_entity_poly.pdbx_seq_one_letter_code
_entity_poly.pdbx_strand_id
1 'polypeptide(L)'
;MNRISLVTAVVVIVSLAAGIVFVLGGAQPLPDLVVSDFQISPANPKPGQEVQLTATITNQGAGPVNDTFVVQFNVGRRTVSSRFLPGLLAGQSTTVEASWDAEMGEFRLRVIADAFGKIFESNESNNVRDRLIDVSDSDPTQSDLVVKALDLEPSNPKPGETAKITATVANNGTGPAPAFNVSFEADARVLDTEKLEGLAAGQETTLSLDWTVEIGERILRVKADPDAKIVETDETNNAFAKTIDFGPPPASCAQQVHLNFDAKSLDQLEDATGLTREALLDSFIPLIKRSIEKDYDGINVRLFYTRPNGAFSTILFDPENKQSILGLAPLDRGNFNKRDTAFVFIGSLVARGSLNNIALPSVAIIIGKVASHELGHALGLDHNPNGGIMNATAETNPISVEFETFKPDDLEYLRRILPMNC
;
A
#
# COMPACT_ATOMS: atom_id res chain seq x y z
N MET A 1 -35.11 -22.20 13.75
CA MET A 1 -36.31 -22.79 14.41
C MET A 1 -37.47 -22.71 13.44
N ASN A 2 -37.81 -23.83 12.80
CA ASN A 2 -38.95 -23.94 11.89
C ASN A 2 -40.26 -23.66 12.63
N ARG A 3 -41.09 -22.75 12.12
CA ARG A 3 -42.52 -22.71 12.42
C ARG A 3 -43.29 -23.03 11.15
N ILE A 4 -43.58 -24.31 10.96
CA ILE A 4 -44.61 -24.78 10.04
C ILE A 4 -45.95 -24.53 10.75
N SER A 5 -46.77 -23.60 10.26
CA SER A 5 -48.16 -23.48 10.70
C SER A 5 -49.05 -24.26 9.75
N LEU A 6 -49.66 -25.32 10.27
CA LEU A 6 -50.75 -26.06 9.64
C LEU A 6 -51.93 -25.09 9.37
N VAL A 7 -52.34 -24.97 8.11
CA VAL A 7 -53.66 -24.43 7.78
C VAL A 7 -54.68 -25.54 8.04
N THR A 8 -55.49 -25.37 9.08
CA THR A 8 -56.56 -26.33 9.43
C THR A 8 -57.77 -26.04 8.55
N ALA A 9 -58.14 -26.97 7.67
CA ALA A 9 -59.40 -26.92 6.94
C ALA A 9 -60.53 -27.45 7.84
N VAL A 10 -61.47 -26.58 8.22
CA VAL A 10 -62.68 -26.98 8.95
C VAL A 10 -63.71 -27.48 7.93
N VAL A 11 -64.02 -28.78 7.98
CA VAL A 11 -65.12 -29.38 7.20
C VAL A 11 -66.35 -29.47 8.10
N VAL A 12 -67.33 -28.60 7.88
CA VAL A 12 -68.66 -28.72 8.49
C VAL A 12 -69.54 -29.55 7.56
N ILE A 13 -69.95 -30.74 8.02
CA ILE A 13 -70.92 -31.58 7.29
C ILE A 13 -72.32 -31.24 7.82
N VAL A 14 -73.16 -30.64 6.98
CA VAL A 14 -74.62 -30.64 7.15
C VAL A 14 -75.22 -31.40 5.97
N SER A 15 -75.88 -32.50 6.29
CA SER A 15 -76.61 -33.32 5.32
C SER A 15 -78.05 -32.81 5.21
N LEU A 16 -78.44 -32.32 4.03
CA LEU A 16 -79.76 -32.44 3.39
C LEU A 16 -79.73 -31.78 2.01
N ALA A 17 -80.58 -32.28 1.11
CA ALA A 17 -80.52 -32.18 -0.34
C ALA A 17 -80.46 -30.76 -0.96
N ALA A 18 -79.86 -30.72 -2.17
CA ALA A 18 -79.80 -29.65 -3.19
C ALA A 18 -78.53 -28.77 -3.22
N GLY A 19 -77.61 -29.13 -4.13
CA GLY A 19 -76.73 -28.23 -4.89
C GLY A 19 -75.92 -27.18 -4.13
N ILE A 20 -74.84 -27.60 -3.45
CA ILE A 20 -73.81 -26.68 -2.96
C ILE A 20 -72.73 -26.55 -4.05
N VAL A 21 -72.58 -25.33 -4.59
CA VAL A 21 -71.40 -24.94 -5.37
C VAL A 21 -70.24 -24.84 -4.38
N PHE A 22 -69.22 -25.69 -4.52
CA PHE A 22 -67.95 -25.48 -3.84
C PHE A 22 -67.24 -24.31 -4.52
N VAL A 23 -67.21 -23.15 -3.85
CA VAL A 23 -66.17 -22.15 -4.15
C VAL A 23 -64.90 -22.66 -3.48
N LEU A 24 -64.07 -23.35 -4.25
CA LEU A 24 -62.68 -23.58 -3.87
C LEU A 24 -62.04 -22.20 -3.78
N GLY A 25 -61.72 -21.74 -2.56
CA GLY A 25 -60.92 -20.53 -2.39
C GLY A 25 -59.56 -20.76 -3.05
N GLY A 26 -59.38 -20.22 -4.25
CA GLY A 26 -58.12 -20.26 -4.97
C GLY A 26 -57.03 -19.58 -4.15
N ALA A 27 -55.80 -20.08 -4.24
CA ALA A 27 -54.65 -19.41 -3.64
C ALA A 27 -54.63 -17.95 -4.09
N GLN A 28 -54.63 -17.01 -3.14
CA GLN A 28 -54.61 -15.59 -3.44
C GLN A 28 -53.33 -15.26 -4.21
N PRO A 29 -53.40 -14.56 -5.37
CA PRO A 29 -52.20 -14.21 -6.11
C PRO A 29 -51.34 -13.26 -5.27
N LEU A 30 -50.05 -13.56 -5.16
CA LEU A 30 -49.09 -12.79 -4.38
C LEU A 30 -48.37 -11.74 -5.25
N PRO A 31 -48.05 -10.57 -4.70
CA PRO A 31 -47.15 -9.62 -5.35
C PRO A 31 -45.70 -10.15 -5.41
N ASP A 32 -44.90 -9.56 -6.29
CA ASP A 32 -43.46 -9.80 -6.42
C ASP A 32 -42.77 -8.50 -6.87
N LEU A 33 -42.30 -7.71 -5.91
CA LEU A 33 -41.54 -6.50 -6.13
C LEU A 33 -40.11 -6.88 -6.54
N VAL A 34 -39.57 -6.09 -7.46
CA VAL A 34 -38.19 -6.25 -7.92
C VAL A 34 -37.64 -4.88 -8.30
N VAL A 35 -36.36 -4.67 -8.01
CA VAL A 35 -35.61 -3.52 -8.53
C VAL A 35 -35.18 -3.83 -9.97
N SER A 36 -36.06 -3.55 -10.93
CA SER A 36 -35.89 -3.91 -12.34
C SER A 36 -34.83 -3.08 -13.06
N ASP A 37 -34.57 -1.85 -12.60
CA ASP A 37 -33.45 -1.02 -13.09
C ASP A 37 -32.82 -0.16 -11.98
N PHE A 38 -31.52 0.12 -12.09
CA PHE A 38 -30.80 1.04 -11.19
C PHE A 38 -29.68 1.77 -11.94
N GLN A 39 -29.86 3.07 -12.15
CA GLN A 39 -28.97 3.96 -12.88
C GLN A 39 -28.41 5.07 -11.97
N ILE A 40 -27.27 5.61 -12.37
CA ILE A 40 -26.62 6.76 -11.72
C ILE A 40 -26.19 7.77 -12.78
N SER A 41 -26.17 9.06 -12.43
CA SER A 41 -25.64 10.13 -13.26
C SER A 41 -24.96 11.21 -12.42
N PRO A 42 -23.70 11.58 -12.71
CA PRO A 42 -22.85 11.05 -13.77
C PRO A 42 -22.40 9.60 -13.47
N ALA A 43 -21.97 8.88 -14.51
CA ALA A 43 -21.48 7.50 -14.37
C ALA A 43 -20.15 7.42 -13.60
N ASN A 44 -19.32 8.46 -13.70
CA ASN A 44 -18.01 8.59 -13.07
C ASN A 44 -17.96 9.95 -12.32
N PRO A 45 -18.54 10.02 -11.11
CA PRO A 45 -18.56 11.26 -10.35
C PRO A 45 -17.20 11.56 -9.73
N LYS A 46 -16.85 12.84 -9.66
CA LYS A 46 -15.68 13.31 -8.92
C LYS A 46 -16.00 13.55 -7.45
N PRO A 47 -15.00 13.55 -6.55
CA PRO A 47 -15.20 13.96 -5.17
C PRO A 47 -15.88 15.34 -5.09
N GLY A 48 -16.92 15.45 -4.28
CA GLY A 48 -17.74 16.65 -4.11
C GLY A 48 -18.82 16.88 -5.18
N GLN A 49 -18.97 15.97 -6.16
CA GLN A 49 -20.00 16.07 -7.19
C GLN A 49 -21.33 15.46 -6.73
N GLU A 50 -22.45 16.12 -7.01
CA GLU A 50 -23.78 15.55 -6.77
C GLU A 50 -24.06 14.42 -7.79
N VAL A 51 -24.45 13.25 -7.29
CA VAL A 51 -24.82 12.06 -8.05
C VAL A 51 -26.32 11.83 -7.94
N GLN A 52 -26.98 11.76 -9.09
CA GLN A 52 -28.39 11.37 -9.17
C GLN A 52 -28.50 9.84 -9.27
N LEU A 53 -29.34 9.26 -8.42
CA LEU A 53 -29.64 7.83 -8.32
C LEU A 53 -31.10 7.61 -8.76
N THR A 54 -31.31 6.77 -9.77
CA THR A 54 -32.64 6.47 -10.31
C THR A 54 -32.88 4.97 -10.30
N ALA A 55 -33.93 4.52 -9.62
CA ALA A 55 -34.31 3.11 -9.58
C ALA A 55 -35.72 2.90 -10.12
N THR A 56 -35.93 1.80 -10.85
CA THR A 56 -37.27 1.36 -11.28
C THR A 56 -37.67 0.14 -10.46
N ILE A 57 -38.82 0.23 -9.80
CA ILE A 57 -39.42 -0.87 -9.04
C ILE A 57 -40.59 -1.41 -9.86
N THR A 58 -40.64 -2.72 -10.05
CA THR A 58 -41.70 -3.40 -10.79
C THR A 58 -42.36 -4.43 -9.88
N ASN A 59 -43.69 -4.50 -9.90
CA ASN A 59 -44.41 -5.66 -9.36
C ASN A 59 -44.60 -6.67 -10.49
N GLN A 60 -43.75 -7.69 -10.57
CA GLN A 60 -43.83 -8.75 -11.57
C GLN A 60 -44.73 -9.93 -11.14
N GLY A 61 -45.32 -9.85 -9.94
CA GLY A 61 -46.18 -10.86 -9.37
C GLY A 61 -47.59 -10.81 -9.95
N ALA A 62 -48.35 -11.88 -9.71
CA ALA A 62 -49.75 -11.96 -10.15
C ALA A 62 -50.70 -11.15 -9.24
N GLY A 63 -50.27 -10.83 -8.02
CA GLY A 63 -51.06 -10.09 -7.02
C GLY A 63 -50.68 -8.61 -6.94
N PRO A 64 -51.61 -7.71 -6.56
CA PRO A 64 -51.29 -6.32 -6.29
C PRO A 64 -50.67 -6.15 -4.90
N VAL A 65 -49.80 -5.15 -4.76
CA VAL A 65 -49.43 -4.60 -3.45
C VAL A 65 -50.50 -3.58 -3.07
N ASN A 66 -51.26 -3.84 -2.00
CA ASN A 66 -52.38 -2.98 -1.57
C ASN A 66 -52.03 -2.07 -0.38
N ASP A 67 -50.80 -2.14 0.11
CA ASP A 67 -50.30 -1.37 1.25
C ASP A 67 -49.10 -0.53 0.82
N THR A 68 -48.72 0.45 1.64
CA THR A 68 -47.49 1.21 1.43
C THR A 68 -46.27 0.36 1.70
N PHE A 69 -45.26 0.49 0.84
CA PHE A 69 -43.95 -0.14 0.99
C PHE A 69 -42.83 0.92 0.87
N VAL A 70 -41.61 0.56 1.27
CA VAL A 70 -40.48 1.50 1.34
C VAL A 70 -39.39 1.13 0.35
N VAL A 71 -38.93 2.11 -0.43
CA VAL A 71 -37.72 2.00 -1.24
C VAL A 71 -36.59 2.75 -0.55
N GLN A 72 -35.47 2.07 -0.34
CA GLN A 72 -34.31 2.63 0.36
C GLN A 72 -33.08 2.63 -0.55
N PHE A 73 -32.38 3.77 -0.61
CA PHE A 73 -31.08 3.91 -1.26
C PHE A 73 -30.00 3.99 -0.18
N ASN A 74 -29.00 3.13 -0.30
CA ASN A 74 -27.85 3.07 0.59
C ASN A 74 -26.54 3.28 -0.19
N VAL A 75 -25.61 4.01 0.40
CA VAL A 75 -24.23 4.19 -0.06
C VAL A 75 -23.32 3.60 1.02
N GLY A 76 -22.65 2.49 0.70
CA GLY A 76 -21.90 1.72 1.69
C GLY A 76 -22.81 1.26 2.83
N ARG A 77 -22.58 1.78 4.04
CA ARG A 77 -23.38 1.47 5.23
C ARG A 77 -24.44 2.53 5.56
N ARG A 78 -24.46 3.66 4.83
CA ARG A 78 -25.32 4.80 5.14
C ARG A 78 -26.55 4.80 4.24
N THR A 79 -27.72 5.05 4.82
CA THR A 79 -28.93 5.35 4.07
C THR A 79 -28.94 6.81 3.65
N VAL A 80 -29.01 7.04 2.35
CA VAL A 80 -29.08 8.39 1.77
C VAL A 80 -30.52 8.81 1.46
N SER A 81 -31.42 7.85 1.24
CA SER A 81 -32.83 8.13 0.97
C SER A 81 -33.73 6.98 1.39
N SER A 82 -34.91 7.33 1.90
CA SER A 82 -36.05 6.41 2.08
C SER A 82 -37.28 7.06 1.50
N ARG A 83 -38.05 6.31 0.71
CA ARG A 83 -39.27 6.79 0.05
C ARG A 83 -40.40 5.81 0.30
N PHE A 84 -41.51 6.32 0.83
CA PHE A 84 -42.73 5.57 1.01
C PHE A 84 -43.55 5.67 -0.28
N LEU A 85 -43.85 4.51 -0.86
CA LEU A 85 -44.67 4.42 -2.05
C LEU A 85 -46.04 3.83 -1.69
N PRO A 86 -47.11 4.27 -2.37
CA PRO A 86 -48.39 3.58 -2.29
C PRO A 86 -48.28 2.18 -2.92
N GLY A 87 -49.33 1.39 -2.77
CA GLY A 87 -49.43 0.08 -3.41
C GLY A 87 -49.18 0.12 -4.93
N LEU A 88 -48.71 -1.01 -5.48
CA LEU A 88 -48.31 -1.17 -6.87
C LEU A 88 -49.05 -2.37 -7.47
N LEU A 89 -49.85 -2.15 -8.51
CA LEU A 89 -50.63 -3.22 -9.14
C LEU A 89 -49.72 -4.22 -9.85
N ALA A 90 -50.22 -5.44 -10.06
CA ALA A 90 -49.54 -6.47 -10.83
C ALA A 90 -49.16 -5.95 -12.23
N GLY A 91 -47.89 -6.15 -12.62
CA GLY A 91 -47.31 -5.70 -13.87
C GLY A 91 -46.96 -4.21 -13.95
N GLN A 92 -47.23 -3.41 -12.91
CA GLN A 92 -46.89 -1.99 -12.91
C GLN A 92 -45.46 -1.73 -12.44
N SER A 93 -44.90 -0.63 -12.92
CA SER A 93 -43.60 -0.10 -12.52
C SER A 93 -43.71 1.33 -12.03
N THR A 94 -42.79 1.73 -11.15
CA THR A 94 -42.63 3.11 -10.67
C THR A 94 -41.16 3.46 -10.54
N THR A 95 -40.82 4.72 -10.72
CA THR A 95 -39.44 5.23 -10.66
C THR A 95 -39.25 6.06 -9.40
N VAL A 96 -38.12 5.85 -8.73
CA VAL A 96 -37.74 6.54 -7.50
C VAL A 96 -36.37 7.16 -7.68
N GLU A 97 -36.24 8.41 -7.24
CA GLU A 97 -35.01 9.19 -7.36
C GLU A 97 -34.47 9.62 -5.99
N ALA A 98 -33.15 9.69 -5.91
CA ALA A 98 -32.39 10.20 -4.77
C ALA A 98 -31.12 10.89 -5.26
N SER A 99 -30.58 11.82 -4.48
CA SER A 99 -29.26 12.39 -4.71
C SER A 99 -28.28 12.00 -3.61
N TRP A 100 -27.00 11.98 -3.95
CA TRP A 100 -25.88 11.72 -3.06
C TRP A 100 -24.69 12.60 -3.46
N ASP A 101 -24.15 13.35 -2.51
CA ASP A 101 -22.88 14.07 -2.71
C ASP A 101 -21.71 13.10 -2.59
N ALA A 102 -21.00 12.89 -3.70
CA ALA A 102 -19.94 11.90 -3.79
C ALA A 102 -18.76 12.29 -2.89
N GLU A 103 -18.40 11.41 -1.97
CA GLU A 103 -17.16 11.51 -1.19
C GLU A 103 -16.09 10.68 -1.90
N MET A 104 -14.80 10.99 -1.73
CA MET A 104 -13.73 10.20 -2.35
C MET A 104 -13.74 8.75 -1.84
N GLY A 105 -13.60 7.79 -2.74
CA GLY A 105 -13.42 6.36 -2.44
C GLY A 105 -14.35 5.42 -3.21
N GLU A 106 -14.24 4.13 -2.89
CA GLU A 106 -15.08 3.08 -3.46
C GLU A 106 -16.34 2.83 -2.62
N PHE A 107 -17.51 2.80 -3.28
CA PHE A 107 -18.79 2.59 -2.62
C PHE A 107 -19.61 1.48 -3.26
N ARG A 108 -20.32 0.74 -2.41
CA ARG A 108 -21.42 -0.13 -2.83
C ARG A 108 -22.73 0.63 -2.71
N LEU A 109 -23.31 0.97 -3.85
CA LEU A 109 -24.65 1.52 -3.95
C LEU A 109 -25.66 0.37 -3.90
N ARG A 110 -26.69 0.49 -3.06
CA ARG A 110 -27.73 -0.53 -2.92
C ARG A 110 -29.11 0.10 -2.91
N VAL A 111 -30.02 -0.48 -3.69
CA VAL A 111 -31.45 -0.19 -3.65
C VAL A 111 -32.19 -1.40 -3.11
N ILE A 112 -33.12 -1.15 -2.19
CA ILE A 112 -33.95 -2.19 -1.56
C ILE A 112 -35.42 -1.78 -1.75
N ALA A 113 -36.18 -2.59 -2.49
CA ALA A 113 -37.63 -2.54 -2.51
C ALA A 113 -38.19 -3.24 -1.27
N ASP A 114 -39.30 -2.73 -0.74
CA ASP A 114 -39.88 -3.13 0.55
C ASP A 114 -38.84 -3.31 1.67
N ALA A 115 -38.03 -2.27 1.91
CA ALA A 115 -36.87 -2.33 2.82
C ALA A 115 -37.19 -2.75 4.27
N PHE A 116 -38.45 -2.71 4.68
CA PHE A 116 -38.92 -3.15 6.00
C PHE A 116 -39.56 -4.54 6.02
N GLY A 117 -39.68 -5.21 4.86
CA GLY A 117 -40.27 -6.55 4.73
C GLY A 117 -41.73 -6.60 5.17
N LYS A 118 -42.51 -5.59 4.81
CA LYS A 118 -43.92 -5.45 5.23
C LYS A 118 -44.85 -6.20 4.28
N ILE A 119 -44.51 -6.24 3.00
CA ILE A 119 -45.30 -6.90 1.97
C ILE A 119 -44.90 -8.38 1.99
N PHE A 120 -45.88 -9.27 1.93
CA PHE A 120 -45.62 -10.70 1.77
C PHE A 120 -45.65 -11.05 0.29
N GLU A 121 -44.50 -11.49 -0.22
CA GLU A 121 -44.26 -11.61 -1.66
C GLU A 121 -44.08 -13.07 -2.08
N SER A 122 -44.24 -13.35 -3.38
CA SER A 122 -43.90 -14.68 -3.90
C SER A 122 -42.39 -14.93 -3.96
N ASN A 123 -41.59 -13.86 -4.00
CA ASN A 123 -40.14 -13.91 -3.93
C ASN A 123 -39.62 -12.70 -3.15
N GLU A 124 -38.94 -12.97 -2.04
CA GLU A 124 -38.37 -11.91 -1.17
C GLU A 124 -36.89 -11.62 -1.52
N SER A 125 -36.29 -12.41 -2.40
CA SER A 125 -34.84 -12.41 -2.65
C SER A 125 -34.38 -11.48 -3.79
N ASN A 126 -35.32 -11.01 -4.61
CA ASN A 126 -35.12 -10.12 -5.76
C ASN A 126 -35.43 -8.65 -5.44
N ASN A 127 -35.71 -8.34 -4.18
CA ASN A 127 -35.97 -6.98 -3.71
C ASN A 127 -34.71 -6.10 -3.62
N VAL A 128 -33.51 -6.65 -3.85
CA VAL A 128 -32.24 -5.94 -3.68
C VAL A 128 -31.47 -5.87 -4.99
N ARG A 129 -30.96 -4.68 -5.32
CA ARG A 129 -29.98 -4.49 -6.40
C ARG A 129 -28.78 -3.67 -5.93
N ASP A 130 -27.60 -4.14 -6.30
CA ASP A 130 -26.32 -3.53 -5.94
C ASP A 130 -25.59 -3.00 -7.18
N ARG A 131 -24.79 -1.94 -7.00
CA ARG A 131 -23.84 -1.40 -7.98
C ARG A 131 -22.59 -0.92 -7.25
N LEU A 132 -21.40 -1.24 -7.78
CA LEU A 132 -20.15 -0.69 -7.29
C LEU A 132 -19.83 0.60 -8.06
N ILE A 133 -19.25 1.57 -7.36
CA ILE A 133 -18.80 2.84 -7.94
C ILE A 133 -17.46 3.23 -7.29
N ASP A 134 -16.53 3.72 -8.09
CA ASP A 134 -15.33 4.40 -7.61
C ASP A 134 -15.50 5.91 -7.85
N VAL A 135 -15.21 6.68 -6.80
CA VAL A 135 -15.25 8.15 -6.81
C VAL A 135 -13.82 8.63 -6.57
N SER A 136 -13.09 8.76 -7.66
CA SER A 136 -11.72 9.24 -7.70
C SER A 136 -11.63 10.46 -8.62
N ASP A 137 -10.52 11.19 -8.57
CA ASP A 137 -10.26 12.29 -9.51
C ASP A 137 -9.89 11.80 -10.92
N SER A 138 -9.68 10.50 -11.07
CA SER A 138 -9.33 9.87 -12.33
C SER A 138 -10.55 9.60 -13.20
N ASP A 139 -10.47 10.02 -14.46
CA ASP A 139 -11.49 9.70 -15.46
C ASP A 139 -11.17 8.29 -16.00
N PRO A 140 -12.11 7.32 -15.99
CA PRO A 140 -11.83 5.96 -16.48
C PRO A 140 -11.49 5.90 -17.99
N THR A 141 -11.60 7.03 -18.69
CA THR A 141 -11.11 7.21 -20.06
C THR A 141 -9.65 7.69 -20.17
N GLN A 142 -8.94 7.87 -19.04
CA GLN A 142 -7.52 8.23 -19.00
C GLN A 142 -6.60 7.01 -19.22
N SER A 143 -5.30 7.30 -19.31
CA SER A 143 -4.26 6.28 -19.29
C SER A 143 -4.11 5.65 -17.91
N ASP A 144 -3.51 4.46 -17.88
CA ASP A 144 -3.11 3.71 -16.70
C ASP A 144 -1.71 3.16 -16.97
N LEU A 145 -0.69 3.99 -16.84
CA LEU A 145 0.69 3.56 -16.96
C LEU A 145 1.00 2.60 -15.82
N VAL A 146 1.68 1.51 -16.14
CA VAL A 146 2.02 0.48 -15.16
C VAL A 146 3.36 -0.12 -15.53
N VAL A 147 4.19 -0.40 -14.51
CA VAL A 147 5.41 -1.18 -14.72
C VAL A 147 5.11 -2.65 -14.44
N LYS A 148 4.96 -3.44 -15.51
CA LYS A 148 4.55 -4.85 -15.43
C LYS A 148 5.65 -5.81 -15.00
N ALA A 149 6.88 -5.52 -15.40
CA ALA A 149 8.01 -6.40 -15.16
C ALA A 149 9.33 -5.63 -15.06
N LEU A 150 10.25 -6.20 -14.28
CA LEU A 150 11.64 -5.80 -14.18
C LEU A 150 12.50 -7.07 -14.18
N ASP A 151 13.23 -7.26 -15.28
CA ASP A 151 14.12 -8.38 -15.53
C ASP A 151 15.58 -7.94 -15.55
N LEU A 152 16.48 -8.89 -15.24
CA LEU A 152 17.92 -8.65 -15.20
C LEU A 152 18.63 -9.76 -15.98
N GLU A 153 19.52 -9.36 -16.90
CA GLU A 153 20.34 -10.29 -17.70
C GLU A 153 21.84 -9.95 -17.58
N PRO A 154 22.71 -10.90 -17.18
CA PRO A 154 22.37 -12.25 -16.72
C PRO A 154 21.55 -12.21 -15.42
N SER A 155 20.83 -13.30 -15.11
CA SER A 155 19.94 -13.35 -13.93
C SER A 155 20.66 -13.34 -12.58
N ASN A 156 21.97 -13.60 -12.58
CA ASN A 156 22.82 -13.58 -11.39
C ASN A 156 24.21 -13.00 -11.73
N PRO A 157 24.30 -11.71 -12.05
CA PRO A 157 25.56 -11.05 -12.35
C PRO A 157 26.42 -10.96 -11.09
N LYS A 158 27.74 -11.05 -11.24
CA LYS A 158 28.64 -10.80 -10.12
C LYS A 158 28.85 -9.30 -9.92
N PRO A 159 29.17 -8.86 -8.69
CA PRO A 159 29.57 -7.47 -8.48
C PRO A 159 30.72 -7.06 -9.40
N GLY A 160 30.60 -5.87 -9.99
CA GLY A 160 31.53 -5.33 -10.98
C GLY A 160 31.26 -5.77 -12.43
N GLU A 161 30.42 -6.79 -12.65
CA GLU A 161 29.95 -7.15 -14.01
C GLU A 161 28.86 -6.17 -14.47
N THR A 162 28.68 -6.06 -15.79
CA THR A 162 27.56 -5.31 -16.36
C THR A 162 26.36 -6.25 -16.52
N ALA A 163 25.22 -5.82 -16.02
CA ALA A 163 23.93 -6.48 -16.20
C ALA A 163 22.96 -5.53 -16.90
N LYS A 164 22.14 -6.08 -17.78
CA LYS A 164 21.08 -5.34 -18.48
C LYS A 164 19.79 -5.44 -17.69
N ILE A 165 19.31 -4.31 -17.18
CA ILE A 165 17.99 -4.18 -16.58
C ILE A 165 17.00 -3.96 -17.73
N THR A 166 15.94 -4.76 -17.80
CA THR A 166 14.86 -4.60 -18.78
C THR A 166 13.55 -4.37 -18.05
N ALA A 167 12.84 -3.30 -18.40
CA ALA A 167 11.53 -2.98 -17.84
C ALA A 167 10.46 -3.12 -18.91
N THR A 168 9.31 -3.66 -18.53
CA THR A 168 8.09 -3.65 -19.36
C THR A 168 7.13 -2.62 -18.79
N VAL A 169 6.85 -1.57 -19.56
CA VAL A 169 5.90 -0.51 -19.22
C VAL A 169 4.70 -0.64 -20.14
N ALA A 170 3.50 -0.56 -19.56
CA ALA A 170 2.25 -0.68 -20.31
C ALA A 170 1.31 0.47 -19.97
N ASN A 171 0.37 0.75 -20.87
CA ASN A 171 -0.80 1.57 -20.57
C ASN A 171 -2.03 0.66 -20.57
N ASN A 172 -2.52 0.29 -19.38
CA ASN A 172 -3.72 -0.53 -19.21
C ASN A 172 -5.03 0.27 -19.33
N GLY A 173 -4.92 1.60 -19.42
CA GLY A 173 -6.05 2.50 -19.46
C GLY A 173 -6.71 2.49 -20.83
N THR A 174 -7.86 3.16 -20.91
CA THR A 174 -8.61 3.24 -22.17
C THR A 174 -8.26 4.50 -22.99
N GLY A 175 -7.54 5.46 -22.39
CA GLY A 175 -6.98 6.63 -23.04
C GLY A 175 -5.48 6.52 -23.35
N PRO A 176 -4.96 7.29 -24.33
CA PRO A 176 -3.53 7.33 -24.61
C PRO A 176 -2.77 8.16 -23.54
N ALA A 177 -1.59 7.71 -23.15
CA ALA A 177 -0.65 8.50 -22.36
C ALA A 177 0.15 9.43 -23.28
N PRO A 178 0.24 10.74 -22.99
CA PRO A 178 1.16 11.67 -23.68
C PRO A 178 2.62 11.33 -23.33
N ALA A 179 3.60 12.13 -23.78
CA ALA A 179 5.01 11.86 -23.49
C ALA A 179 5.32 11.91 -21.97
N PHE A 180 6.06 10.91 -21.48
CA PHE A 180 6.47 10.78 -20.07
C PHE A 180 7.88 10.20 -19.95
N ASN A 181 8.43 10.27 -18.74
CA ASN A 181 9.73 9.70 -18.41
C ASN A 181 9.58 8.35 -17.71
N VAL A 182 10.57 7.47 -17.88
CA VAL A 182 10.71 6.25 -17.10
C VAL A 182 12.07 6.28 -16.42
N SER A 183 12.11 6.26 -15.08
CA SER A 183 13.37 6.21 -14.33
C SER A 183 13.76 4.76 -14.00
N PHE A 184 15.04 4.45 -14.15
CA PHE A 184 15.67 3.25 -13.59
C PHE A 184 16.46 3.66 -12.36
N GLU A 185 16.24 2.98 -11.24
CA GLU A 185 16.81 3.33 -9.94
C GLU A 185 17.44 2.12 -9.27
N ALA A 186 18.54 2.36 -8.54
CA ALA A 186 19.11 1.40 -7.59
C ALA A 186 19.29 2.08 -6.25
N ASP A 187 18.68 1.55 -5.19
CA ASP A 187 18.71 2.12 -3.82
C ASP A 187 18.44 3.64 -3.83
N ALA A 188 17.31 4.04 -4.42
CA ALA A 188 16.84 5.43 -4.58
C ALA A 188 17.72 6.37 -5.44
N ARG A 189 18.80 5.87 -6.03
CA ARG A 189 19.59 6.64 -7.00
C ARG A 189 19.10 6.34 -8.40
N VAL A 190 18.70 7.40 -9.11
CA VAL A 190 18.45 7.35 -10.55
C VAL A 190 19.75 6.97 -11.26
N LEU A 191 19.72 5.82 -11.93
CA LEU A 191 20.78 5.33 -12.79
C LEU A 191 20.67 5.97 -14.18
N ASP A 192 19.45 6.01 -14.71
CA ASP A 192 19.12 6.66 -15.97
C ASP A 192 17.63 7.03 -16.02
N THR A 193 17.26 7.91 -16.96
CA THR A 193 15.87 8.27 -17.25
C THR A 193 15.65 8.28 -18.75
N GLU A 194 14.73 7.45 -19.22
CA GLU A 194 14.39 7.34 -20.62
C GLU A 194 13.05 8.05 -20.90
N LYS A 195 13.01 8.87 -21.95
CA LYS A 195 11.78 9.56 -22.36
C LYS A 195 11.03 8.72 -23.38
N LEU A 196 9.75 8.48 -23.13
CA LEU A 196 8.79 7.95 -24.10
C LEU A 196 7.96 9.11 -24.68
N GLU A 197 7.77 9.13 -26.00
CA GLU A 197 6.95 10.17 -26.67
C GLU A 197 5.44 9.98 -26.44
N GLY A 198 5.04 8.86 -25.85
CA GLY A 198 3.67 8.51 -25.48
C GLY A 198 3.44 7.01 -25.57
N LEU A 199 2.33 6.55 -25.01
CA LEU A 199 1.95 5.14 -25.02
C LEU A 199 0.44 5.00 -25.25
N ALA A 200 0.03 4.40 -26.36
CA ALA A 200 -1.38 4.25 -26.70
C ALA A 200 -2.11 3.34 -25.71
N ALA A 201 -3.43 3.48 -25.62
CA ALA A 201 -4.28 2.63 -24.78
C ALA A 201 -4.06 1.13 -25.10
N GLY A 202 -3.84 0.32 -24.09
CA GLY A 202 -3.56 -1.12 -24.19
C GLY A 202 -2.18 -1.48 -24.76
N GLN A 203 -1.32 -0.51 -25.07
CA GLN A 203 0.01 -0.77 -25.62
C GLN A 203 1.03 -1.04 -24.51
N GLU A 204 2.03 -1.87 -24.82
CA GLU A 204 3.21 -2.08 -23.99
C GLU A 204 4.48 -1.72 -24.75
N THR A 205 5.52 -1.36 -24.02
CA THR A 205 6.87 -1.14 -24.53
C THR A 205 7.91 -1.69 -23.55
N THR A 206 9.08 -2.03 -24.07
CA THR A 206 10.22 -2.43 -23.25
C THR A 206 11.33 -1.40 -23.32
N LEU A 207 11.94 -1.14 -22.18
CA LEU A 207 13.07 -0.23 -22.03
C LEU A 207 14.22 -0.99 -21.39
N SER A 208 15.46 -0.55 -21.62
CA SER A 208 16.61 -1.26 -21.06
C SER A 208 17.79 -0.35 -20.74
N LEU A 209 18.48 -0.70 -19.65
CA LEU A 209 19.67 0.00 -19.18
C LEU A 209 20.79 -1.00 -18.85
N ASP A 210 21.99 -0.72 -19.34
CA ASP A 210 23.20 -1.40 -18.87
C ASP A 210 23.64 -0.81 -17.53
N TRP A 211 23.75 -1.66 -16.51
CA TRP A 211 24.09 -1.28 -15.15
C TRP A 211 25.30 -2.09 -14.65
N THR A 212 26.29 -1.40 -14.08
CA THR A 212 27.40 -2.07 -13.38
C THR A 212 26.97 -2.46 -11.98
N VAL A 213 26.96 -3.76 -11.71
CA VAL A 213 26.41 -4.33 -10.48
C VAL A 213 27.27 -3.98 -9.28
N GLU A 214 26.62 -3.42 -8.26
CA GLU A 214 27.24 -3.12 -6.97
C GLU A 214 27.03 -4.29 -6.00
N ILE A 215 27.98 -4.52 -5.10
CA ILE A 215 27.95 -5.65 -4.16
C ILE A 215 26.96 -5.45 -3.01
N GLY A 216 26.23 -6.51 -2.65
CA GLY A 216 25.29 -6.59 -1.54
C GLY A 216 23.84 -6.51 -1.99
N GLU A 217 22.92 -6.46 -1.02
CA GLU A 217 21.49 -6.30 -1.27
C GLU A 217 21.23 -4.93 -1.91
N ARG A 218 20.48 -4.91 -3.02
CA ARG A 218 20.10 -3.72 -3.78
C ARG A 218 18.61 -3.77 -4.09
N ILE A 219 17.95 -2.63 -3.98
CA ILE A 219 16.59 -2.44 -4.47
C ILE A 219 16.69 -1.84 -5.87
N LEU A 220 16.40 -2.65 -6.89
CA LEU A 220 16.20 -2.15 -8.25
C LEU A 220 14.76 -1.72 -8.40
N ARG A 221 14.54 -0.52 -8.93
CA ARG A 221 13.20 0.03 -9.14
C ARG A 221 13.10 0.67 -10.52
N VAL A 222 11.92 0.56 -11.11
CA VAL A 222 11.54 1.31 -12.29
C VAL A 222 10.25 2.06 -12.00
N LYS A 223 10.18 3.33 -12.39
CA LYS A 223 8.98 4.16 -12.26
C LYS A 223 8.60 4.73 -13.62
N ALA A 224 7.36 4.50 -14.04
CA ALA A 224 6.73 5.25 -15.12
C ALA A 224 6.21 6.57 -14.57
N ASP A 225 6.40 7.65 -15.33
CA ASP A 225 6.07 9.02 -14.97
C ASP A 225 6.50 9.42 -13.53
N PRO A 226 7.80 9.32 -13.19
CA PRO A 226 8.28 9.64 -11.85
C PRO A 226 8.07 11.11 -11.45
N ASP A 227 7.71 11.97 -12.41
CA ASP A 227 7.40 13.38 -12.20
C ASP A 227 5.92 13.62 -11.84
N ALA A 228 5.07 12.58 -11.90
CA ALA A 228 3.62 12.63 -11.68
C ALA A 228 2.93 13.75 -12.51
N LYS A 229 3.26 13.81 -13.81
CA LYS A 229 2.77 14.83 -14.76
C LYS A 229 1.51 14.39 -15.49
N ILE A 230 1.31 13.09 -15.66
CA ILE A 230 0.13 12.48 -16.25
C ILE A 230 -0.80 12.14 -15.09
N VAL A 231 -2.08 12.48 -15.26
CA VAL A 231 -3.13 12.03 -14.32
C VAL A 231 -3.69 10.73 -14.86
N GLU A 232 -3.67 9.71 -14.02
CA GLU A 232 -3.91 8.31 -14.42
C GLU A 232 -5.08 7.70 -13.66
N THR A 233 -5.58 6.56 -14.15
CA THR A 233 -6.64 5.84 -13.44
C THR A 233 -6.18 5.23 -12.11
N ASP A 234 -4.92 4.80 -12.03
CA ASP A 234 -4.30 4.27 -10.82
C ASP A 234 -2.82 4.70 -10.72
N GLU A 235 -2.57 5.77 -9.97
CA GLU A 235 -1.21 6.29 -9.73
C GLU A 235 -0.31 5.34 -8.92
N THR A 236 -0.87 4.29 -8.31
CA THR A 236 -0.14 3.43 -7.36
C THR A 236 0.60 2.27 -8.02
N ASN A 237 0.32 2.01 -9.30
CA ASN A 237 0.89 0.89 -10.06
C ASN A 237 2.05 1.33 -11.00
N ASN A 238 2.38 2.62 -10.98
CA ASN A 238 3.42 3.24 -11.78
C ASN A 238 4.86 2.83 -11.42
N ALA A 239 5.04 2.07 -10.34
CA ALA A 239 6.37 1.65 -9.90
C ALA A 239 6.45 0.14 -9.66
N PHE A 240 7.54 -0.46 -10.09
CA PHE A 240 7.88 -1.85 -9.76
C PHE A 240 9.28 -1.90 -9.16
N ALA A 241 9.43 -2.60 -8.03
CA ALA A 241 10.70 -2.75 -7.34
C ALA A 241 11.01 -4.23 -7.05
N LYS A 242 12.30 -4.57 -7.08
CA LYS A 242 12.82 -5.89 -6.77
C LYS A 242 14.09 -5.78 -5.94
N THR A 243 14.10 -6.45 -4.80
CA THR A 243 15.28 -6.58 -3.95
C THR A 243 16.09 -7.80 -4.39
N ILE A 244 17.38 -7.62 -4.66
CA ILE A 244 18.30 -8.68 -5.11
C ILE A 244 19.61 -8.53 -4.33
N ASP A 245 20.15 -9.64 -3.81
CA ASP A 245 21.48 -9.69 -3.21
C ASP A 245 22.53 -10.07 -4.26
N PHE A 246 23.45 -9.15 -4.52
CA PHE A 246 24.52 -9.33 -5.50
C PHE A 246 25.83 -9.66 -4.79
N GLY A 247 26.32 -10.89 -4.97
CA GLY A 247 27.60 -11.31 -4.41
C GLY A 247 27.59 -12.77 -4.02
N PRO A 248 28.74 -13.31 -3.58
CA PRO A 248 28.73 -14.58 -2.88
C PRO A 248 27.86 -14.43 -1.63
N PRO A 249 27.11 -15.48 -1.22
CA PRO A 249 26.50 -15.51 0.10
C PRO A 249 27.53 -15.08 1.14
N PRO A 250 27.17 -14.27 2.15
CA PRO A 250 28.12 -13.83 3.14
C PRO A 250 28.90 -15.03 3.67
N ALA A 251 30.21 -15.09 3.41
CA ALA A 251 31.05 -16.17 3.90
C ALA A 251 31.08 -16.15 5.43
N SER A 252 31.58 -17.20 6.09
CA SER A 252 31.63 -17.32 7.57
C SER A 252 32.35 -16.19 8.34
N CYS A 253 32.92 -15.25 7.59
CA CYS A 253 33.79 -14.13 7.96
C CYS A 253 33.20 -12.76 7.56
N ALA A 254 32.01 -12.71 6.96
CA ALA A 254 31.32 -11.48 6.60
C ALA A 254 30.37 -11.06 7.72
N GLN A 255 30.34 -9.77 8.04
CA GLN A 255 29.40 -9.23 9.02
C GLN A 255 28.08 -8.92 8.34
N GLN A 256 27.01 -9.57 8.77
CA GLN A 256 25.65 -9.25 8.33
C GLN A 256 25.04 -8.19 9.24
N VAL A 257 24.53 -7.13 8.63
CA VAL A 257 23.90 -5.98 9.30
C VAL A 257 22.52 -5.82 8.71
N HIS A 258 21.50 -5.88 9.56
CA HIS A 258 20.12 -5.80 9.13
C HIS A 258 19.55 -4.45 9.56
N LEU A 259 19.21 -3.63 8.56
CA LEU A 259 18.54 -2.37 8.74
C LEU A 259 17.05 -2.64 8.81
N ASN A 260 16.45 -2.38 9.96
CA ASN A 260 15.03 -2.64 10.13
C ASN A 260 14.43 -1.65 11.10
N PHE A 261 13.27 -1.16 10.71
CA PHE A 261 12.54 -0.13 11.41
C PHE A 261 11.20 -0.73 11.80
N ASP A 262 10.88 -0.71 13.09
CA ASP A 262 9.53 -1.11 13.49
C ASP A 262 8.50 -0.05 13.06
N ALA A 263 7.22 -0.41 13.15
CA ALA A 263 6.15 0.48 12.71
C ALA A 263 6.20 1.84 13.43
N LYS A 264 6.52 1.86 14.72
CA LYS A 264 6.57 3.06 15.56
C LYS A 264 7.81 3.92 15.23
N SER A 265 8.94 3.31 14.95
CA SER A 265 10.15 3.98 14.44
C SER A 265 9.87 4.69 13.12
N LEU A 266 9.15 4.02 12.22
CA LEU A 266 8.77 4.61 10.96
C LEU A 266 7.74 5.74 11.16
N ASP A 267 6.74 5.58 12.03
CA ASP A 267 5.80 6.67 12.38
C ASP A 267 6.56 7.92 12.86
N GLN A 268 7.55 7.72 13.74
CA GLN A 268 8.39 8.82 14.24
C GLN A 268 9.27 9.46 13.16
N LEU A 269 9.72 8.67 12.19
CA LEU A 269 10.45 9.19 11.03
C LEU A 269 9.53 10.01 10.12
N GLU A 270 8.28 9.58 9.93
CA GLU A 270 7.27 10.35 9.19
C GLU A 270 7.05 11.70 9.87
N ASP A 271 6.85 11.69 11.19
CA ASP A 271 6.70 12.91 11.99
C ASP A 271 7.94 13.82 11.93
N ALA A 272 9.14 13.24 12.00
CA ALA A 272 10.39 14.01 12.05
C ALA A 272 10.81 14.60 10.71
N THR A 273 10.53 13.89 9.61
CA THR A 273 10.97 14.27 8.26
C THR A 273 9.86 14.94 7.44
N GLY A 274 8.59 14.75 7.83
CA GLY A 274 7.43 15.12 7.04
C GLY A 274 7.22 14.26 5.80
N LEU A 275 7.97 13.15 5.66
CA LEU A 275 7.81 12.20 4.57
C LEU A 275 6.67 11.22 4.84
N THR A 276 6.05 10.73 3.78
CA THR A 276 5.15 9.58 3.86
C THR A 276 5.95 8.30 4.12
N ARG A 277 5.28 7.28 4.68
CA ARG A 277 5.81 5.91 4.83
C ARG A 277 6.48 5.41 3.57
N GLU A 278 5.83 5.65 2.44
CA GLU A 278 6.33 5.27 1.13
C GLU A 278 7.64 6.00 0.81
N ALA A 279 7.70 7.33 0.93
CA ALA A 279 8.91 8.09 0.65
C ALA A 279 10.07 7.72 1.60
N LEU A 280 9.77 7.34 2.85
CA LEU A 280 10.77 6.81 3.78
C LEU A 280 11.37 5.49 3.29
N LEU A 281 10.52 4.52 2.97
CA LEU A 281 10.94 3.20 2.51
C LEU A 281 11.61 3.28 1.14
N ASP A 282 11.14 4.17 0.28
CA ASP A 282 11.56 4.26 -1.10
C ASP A 282 12.85 5.05 -1.29
N SER A 283 13.02 6.15 -0.56
CA SER A 283 14.13 7.07 -0.76
C SER A 283 15.02 7.26 0.46
N PHE A 284 14.42 7.45 1.64
CA PHE A 284 15.18 7.83 2.82
C PHE A 284 16.03 6.68 3.40
N ILE A 285 15.44 5.50 3.57
CA ILE A 285 16.11 4.32 4.12
C ILE A 285 17.26 3.82 3.23
N PRO A 286 17.12 3.77 1.90
CA PRO A 286 18.25 3.47 1.02
C PRO A 286 19.42 4.45 1.13
N LEU A 287 19.17 5.74 1.41
CA LEU A 287 20.25 6.71 1.67
C LEU A 287 21.02 6.40 2.96
N ILE A 288 20.32 5.97 4.02
CA ILE A 288 20.97 5.52 5.27
C ILE A 288 21.90 4.33 4.96
N LYS A 289 21.38 3.32 4.26
CA LYS A 289 22.15 2.12 3.88
C LYS A 289 23.43 2.49 3.13
N ARG A 290 23.31 3.35 2.11
CA ARG A 290 24.47 3.80 1.31
C ARG A 290 25.50 4.56 2.12
N SER A 291 25.05 5.36 3.10
CA SER A 291 25.97 6.05 4.00
C SER A 291 26.81 5.04 4.79
N ILE A 292 26.20 3.98 5.32
CA ILE A 292 26.93 2.93 6.05
C ILE A 292 27.85 2.15 5.12
N GLU A 293 27.37 1.72 3.94
CA GLU A 293 28.19 1.02 2.95
C GLU A 293 29.44 1.81 2.56
N LYS A 294 29.31 3.14 2.42
CA LYS A 294 30.43 4.03 2.14
C LYS A 294 31.45 4.07 3.28
N ASP A 295 31.00 4.03 4.53
CA ASP A 295 31.90 4.05 5.70
C ASP A 295 32.71 2.77 5.82
N TYR A 296 32.10 1.64 5.45
CA TYR A 296 32.72 0.31 5.47
C TYR A 296 33.31 -0.11 4.11
N ASP A 297 33.62 0.84 3.24
CA ASP A 297 34.17 0.53 1.93
C ASP A 297 35.49 -0.28 2.04
N GLY A 298 35.54 -1.38 1.29
CA GLY A 298 36.63 -2.35 1.35
C GLY A 298 36.66 -3.24 2.61
N ILE A 299 35.58 -3.28 3.41
CA ILE A 299 35.41 -4.18 4.56
C ILE A 299 34.22 -5.10 4.26
N ASN A 300 34.30 -6.38 4.64
CA ASN A 300 33.27 -7.38 4.33
C ASN A 300 32.05 -7.27 5.26
N VAL A 301 31.35 -6.13 5.17
CA VAL A 301 30.05 -5.87 5.79
C VAL A 301 28.97 -5.95 4.71
N ARG A 302 27.85 -6.62 5.02
CA ARG A 302 26.71 -6.78 4.12
C ARG A 302 25.46 -6.27 4.80
N LEU A 303 24.79 -5.32 4.15
CA LEU A 303 23.57 -4.71 4.66
C LEU A 303 22.34 -5.33 4.00
N PHE A 304 21.34 -5.65 4.81
CA PHE A 304 20.08 -6.24 4.41
C PHE A 304 18.91 -5.46 5.01
N TYR A 305 17.80 -5.35 4.29
CA TYR A 305 16.54 -4.76 4.77
C TYR A 305 15.65 -5.79 5.48
N THR A 306 15.92 -7.08 5.28
CA THR A 306 15.14 -8.16 5.88
C THR A 306 15.54 -8.38 7.33
N ARG A 307 14.62 -8.87 8.17
CA ARG A 307 14.96 -9.25 9.54
C ARG A 307 15.74 -10.59 9.53
N PRO A 308 16.82 -10.73 10.30
CA PRO A 308 17.55 -12.00 10.35
C PRO A 308 16.77 -13.06 11.13
N ASN A 309 17.09 -14.32 10.85
CA ASN A 309 16.63 -15.45 11.65
C ASN A 309 17.61 -15.72 12.79
N GLY A 310 17.12 -15.90 14.03
CA GLY A 310 17.94 -16.29 15.18
C GLY A 310 18.23 -15.14 16.16
N ALA A 311 19.32 -15.28 16.92
CA ALA A 311 19.77 -14.27 17.89
C ALA A 311 20.51 -13.13 17.19
N PHE A 312 20.29 -11.90 17.65
CA PHE A 312 20.89 -10.70 17.08
C PHE A 312 21.18 -9.67 18.19
N SER A 313 22.21 -8.86 17.97
CA SER A 313 22.49 -7.67 18.78
C SER A 313 21.74 -6.49 18.19
N THR A 314 21.18 -5.62 19.04
CA THR A 314 20.42 -4.44 18.59
C THR A 314 21.17 -3.16 18.94
N ILE A 315 21.33 -2.27 17.97
CA ILE A 315 21.80 -0.90 18.14
C ILE A 315 20.55 -0.03 18.32
N LEU A 316 20.35 0.56 19.50
CA LEU A 316 19.20 1.40 19.79
C LEU A 316 19.57 2.87 19.66
N PHE A 317 18.65 3.72 19.21
CA PHE A 317 18.78 5.17 19.33
C PHE A 317 17.93 5.62 20.53
N ASP A 318 18.58 6.02 21.64
CA ASP A 318 17.92 6.33 22.91
C ASP A 318 17.62 7.83 23.07
N PRO A 319 16.33 8.24 23.24
CA PRO A 319 15.96 9.63 23.48
C PRO A 319 16.08 10.07 24.95
N GLU A 320 16.23 9.16 25.91
CA GLU A 320 16.07 9.46 27.35
C GLU A 320 17.10 10.46 27.86
N ASN A 321 18.27 10.56 27.22
CA ASN A 321 19.35 11.43 27.67
C ASN A 321 19.29 12.88 27.14
N LYS A 322 18.33 13.23 26.27
CA LYS A 322 18.05 14.60 25.79
C LYS A 322 19.26 15.41 25.23
N GLN A 323 20.43 14.80 25.03
CA GLN A 323 21.68 15.53 24.71
C GLN A 323 22.56 14.97 23.58
N SER A 324 22.42 13.72 23.11
CA SER A 324 23.19 13.21 21.93
C SER A 324 22.30 12.57 20.85
N ILE A 325 22.74 12.63 19.57
CA ILE A 325 22.15 11.86 18.43
C ILE A 325 22.75 10.44 18.38
N LEU A 326 23.79 10.18 19.18
CA LEU A 326 24.41 8.87 19.26
C LEU A 326 23.42 7.81 19.73
N GLY A 327 23.53 6.62 19.13
CA GLY A 327 22.86 5.44 19.60
C GLY A 327 23.42 5.00 20.94
N LEU A 328 22.66 4.18 21.65
CA LEU A 328 23.19 3.29 22.66
C LEU A 328 23.06 1.88 22.11
N ALA A 329 24.16 1.23 21.80
CA ALA A 329 24.14 -0.22 21.66
C ALA A 329 24.19 -0.84 23.08
N PRO A 330 23.13 -1.54 23.57
CA PRO A 330 23.23 -2.41 24.74
C PRO A 330 24.12 -3.61 24.40
N LEU A 331 25.41 -3.36 24.25
CA LEU A 331 26.40 -4.39 24.00
C LEU A 331 27.04 -4.75 25.34
N ASP A 332 26.69 -5.93 25.84
CA ASP A 332 27.63 -6.65 26.68
C ASP A 332 28.89 -6.87 25.84
N ARG A 333 29.99 -6.19 26.20
CA ARG A 333 31.32 -6.28 25.53
C ARG A 333 31.83 -7.73 25.32
N GLY A 334 31.17 -8.72 25.93
CA GLY A 334 31.52 -10.14 25.85
C GLY A 334 30.70 -11.00 24.88
N ASN A 335 29.75 -10.45 24.10
CA ASN A 335 28.80 -11.29 23.35
C ASN A 335 28.73 -11.00 21.83
N PHE A 336 29.85 -10.61 21.21
CA PHE A 336 29.93 -10.44 19.75
C PHE A 336 30.86 -11.49 19.15
N ASN A 337 30.30 -12.59 18.67
CA ASN A 337 30.96 -13.45 17.71
C ASN A 337 30.92 -12.75 16.34
N LYS A 338 31.96 -12.94 15.50
CA LYS A 338 31.98 -12.46 14.09
C LYS A 338 30.85 -12.98 13.19
N ARG A 339 29.92 -13.77 13.76
CA ARG A 339 28.77 -14.40 13.12
C ARG A 339 27.44 -13.85 13.63
N ASP A 340 27.47 -13.03 14.66
CA ASP A 340 26.26 -12.49 15.27
C ASP A 340 25.72 -11.39 14.37
N THR A 341 24.42 -11.40 14.14
CA THR A 341 23.78 -10.40 13.31
C THR A 341 23.59 -9.10 14.10
N ALA A 342 23.98 -7.96 13.51
CA ALA A 342 23.69 -6.65 14.09
C ALA A 342 22.39 -6.09 13.49
N PHE A 343 21.53 -5.57 14.34
CA PHE A 343 20.26 -4.95 13.98
C PHE A 343 20.35 -3.46 14.30
N VAL A 344 20.10 -2.58 13.33
CA VAL A 344 20.09 -1.11 13.56
C VAL A 344 18.65 -0.66 13.79
N PHE A 345 18.30 -0.33 15.03
CA PHE A 345 16.97 0.10 15.44
C PHE A 345 16.92 1.61 15.71
N ILE A 346 16.36 2.38 14.77
CA ILE A 346 16.21 3.83 14.90
C ILE A 346 14.90 4.12 15.64
N GLY A 347 14.94 3.97 16.97
CA GLY A 347 13.77 3.91 17.87
C GLY A 347 13.22 5.22 18.40
N SER A 348 13.97 6.32 18.26
CA SER A 348 13.49 7.64 18.66
C SER A 348 14.39 8.75 18.14
N LEU A 349 14.02 9.32 17.00
CA LEU A 349 14.56 10.63 16.58
C LEU A 349 13.90 11.79 17.34
N VAL A 350 12.95 11.49 18.23
CA VAL A 350 12.11 12.48 18.90
C VAL A 350 12.84 13.08 20.09
N ALA A 351 13.57 14.16 19.83
CA ALA A 351 13.43 15.44 20.56
C ALA A 351 14.44 16.48 20.05
N ARG A 352 14.42 16.90 18.77
CA ARG A 352 15.33 17.98 18.35
C ARG A 352 14.79 18.88 17.25
N GLY A 353 14.51 20.13 17.62
CA GLY A 353 14.49 21.25 16.67
C GLY A 353 15.82 21.46 15.92
N SER A 354 16.89 20.71 16.23
CA SER A 354 18.16 20.78 15.51
C SER A 354 18.17 20.05 14.16
N LEU A 355 17.25 19.10 13.91
CA LEU A 355 17.14 18.43 12.60
C LEU A 355 16.22 19.19 11.64
N ASN A 356 15.31 20.01 12.16
CA ASN A 356 14.30 20.73 11.36
C ASN A 356 14.88 21.66 10.29
N ASN A 357 16.15 22.06 10.41
CA ASN A 357 16.84 22.95 9.47
C ASN A 357 17.90 22.23 8.64
N ILE A 358 18.00 20.90 8.73
CA ILE A 358 18.97 20.09 7.99
C ILE A 358 18.29 19.51 6.75
N ALA A 359 19.00 19.52 5.62
CA ALA A 359 18.48 18.91 4.39
C ALA A 359 18.24 17.40 4.61
N LEU A 360 17.13 16.89 4.10
CA LEU A 360 16.73 15.50 4.30
C LEU A 360 17.81 14.46 3.94
N PRO A 361 18.58 14.58 2.83
CA PRO A 361 19.70 13.67 2.56
C PRO A 361 20.77 13.70 3.65
N SER A 362 21.05 14.87 4.22
CA SER A 362 22.00 15.02 5.32
C SER A 362 21.49 14.36 6.60
N VAL A 363 20.18 14.35 6.86
CA VAL A 363 19.60 13.59 7.98
C VAL A 363 19.84 12.09 7.81
N ALA A 364 19.61 11.55 6.60
CA ALA A 364 19.88 10.14 6.31
C ALA A 364 21.37 9.78 6.49
N ILE A 365 22.27 10.67 6.04
CA ILE A 365 23.72 10.50 6.24
C ILE A 365 24.06 10.50 7.74
N ILE A 366 23.56 11.46 8.52
CA ILE A 366 23.81 11.53 9.97
C ILE A 366 23.38 10.24 10.66
N ILE A 367 22.18 9.73 10.35
CA ILE A 367 21.69 8.46 10.89
C ILE A 367 22.63 7.31 10.50
N GLY A 368 23.05 7.26 9.23
CA GLY A 368 24.02 6.28 8.74
C GLY A 368 25.35 6.34 9.47
N LYS A 369 25.89 7.54 9.73
CA LYS A 369 27.16 7.75 10.46
C LYS A 369 27.07 7.25 11.90
N VAL A 370 25.97 7.52 12.58
CA VAL A 370 25.77 7.01 13.94
C VAL A 370 25.60 5.49 13.93
N ALA A 371 24.86 4.94 12.97
CA ALA A 371 24.79 3.49 12.82
C ALA A 371 26.19 2.87 12.56
N SER A 372 27.03 3.53 11.77
CA SER A 372 28.43 3.15 11.57
C SER A 372 29.27 3.24 12.85
N HIS A 373 29.08 4.26 13.68
CA HIS A 373 29.77 4.38 14.98
C HIS A 373 29.46 3.18 15.89
N GLU A 374 28.18 2.88 16.06
CA GLU A 374 27.71 1.78 16.92
C GLU A 374 28.11 0.41 16.38
N LEU A 375 28.07 0.23 15.05
CA LEU A 375 28.60 -0.96 14.41
C LEU A 375 30.12 -1.07 14.60
N GLY A 376 30.84 0.06 14.64
CA GLY A 376 32.25 0.11 15.00
C GLY A 376 32.51 -0.48 16.39
N HIS A 377 31.72 -0.09 17.39
CA HIS A 377 31.79 -0.69 18.73
C HIS A 377 31.49 -2.19 18.74
N ALA A 378 30.45 -2.61 18.02
CA ALA A 378 30.12 -4.03 17.86
C ALA A 378 31.29 -4.84 17.26
N LEU A 379 32.05 -4.20 16.36
CA LEU A 379 33.22 -4.79 15.72
C LEU A 379 34.51 -4.65 16.53
N GLY A 380 34.46 -4.07 17.74
CA GLY A 380 35.59 -4.00 18.66
C GLY A 380 36.44 -2.73 18.54
N LEU A 381 35.92 -1.67 17.91
CA LEU A 381 36.55 -0.35 17.94
C LEU A 381 36.21 0.38 19.25
N ASP A 382 37.22 0.99 19.85
CA ASP A 382 37.06 1.89 21.00
C ASP A 382 36.90 3.33 20.53
N HIS A 383 36.37 4.19 21.41
CA HIS A 383 36.39 5.63 21.16
C HIS A 383 37.81 6.12 21.00
N ASN A 384 38.02 6.99 20.00
CA ASN A 384 39.28 7.66 19.82
C ASN A 384 39.14 9.17 20.03
N PRO A 385 40.11 9.84 20.67
CA PRO A 385 40.08 11.28 20.76
C PRO A 385 40.43 11.90 19.40
N ASN A 386 39.81 13.04 19.08
CA ASN A 386 40.10 13.90 17.92
C ASN A 386 39.66 13.36 16.55
N GLY A 387 38.37 13.51 16.24
CA GLY A 387 37.80 13.42 14.88
C GLY A 387 37.55 12.01 14.34
N GLY A 388 36.72 11.91 13.30
CA GLY A 388 36.35 10.65 12.64
C GLY A 388 35.18 9.93 13.29
N ILE A 389 34.68 8.86 12.66
CA ILE A 389 33.42 8.21 13.05
C ILE A 389 33.42 7.75 14.52
N MET A 390 34.54 7.23 15.05
CA MET A 390 34.64 6.74 16.44
C MET A 390 34.95 7.84 17.48
N ASN A 391 34.76 9.12 17.12
CA ASN A 391 35.07 10.24 18.02
C ASN A 391 34.00 10.43 19.10
N ALA A 392 34.39 10.30 20.37
CA ALA A 392 33.50 10.52 21.52
C ALA A 392 32.97 11.97 21.65
N THR A 393 33.59 12.97 21.01
CA THR A 393 33.15 14.38 21.10
C THR A 393 32.22 14.81 19.97
N ALA A 394 31.97 13.94 18.98
CA ALA A 394 31.10 14.23 17.83
C ALA A 394 29.63 14.44 18.24
N GLU A 395 29.29 14.09 19.49
CA GLU A 395 28.01 14.26 20.17
C GLU A 395 27.39 15.67 20.12
N THR A 396 28.21 16.70 19.91
CA THR A 396 27.79 18.10 20.12
C THR A 396 27.35 18.84 18.86
N ASN A 397 27.64 18.35 17.65
CA ASN A 397 27.28 19.03 16.41
C ASN A 397 26.89 18.04 15.28
N PRO A 398 25.60 17.94 14.91
CA PRO A 398 25.13 17.02 13.87
C PRO A 398 25.77 17.28 12.50
N ILE A 399 26.10 18.54 12.21
CA ILE A 399 26.67 18.95 10.90
C ILE A 399 28.10 18.43 10.75
N SER A 400 28.89 18.36 11.83
CA SER A 400 30.25 17.82 11.73
C SER A 400 30.25 16.31 11.49
N VAL A 401 29.28 15.59 12.06
CA VAL A 401 29.13 14.12 11.93
C VAL A 401 28.94 13.70 10.47
N GLU A 402 28.22 14.49 9.67
CA GLU A 402 27.95 14.21 8.25
C GLU A 402 29.23 13.97 7.43
N PHE A 403 30.32 14.65 7.78
CA PHE A 403 31.59 14.63 7.04
C PHE A 403 32.65 13.70 7.66
N GLU A 404 32.36 13.04 8.78
CA GLU A 404 33.33 12.16 9.44
C GLU A 404 33.53 10.84 8.68
N THR A 405 34.76 10.33 8.71
CA THR A 405 35.13 9.00 8.21
C THR A 405 35.88 8.23 9.29
N PHE A 406 35.96 6.91 9.19
CA PHE A 406 36.85 6.14 10.05
C PHE A 406 38.30 6.60 9.91
N LYS A 407 39.07 6.50 10.99
CA LYS A 407 40.52 6.75 10.91
C LYS A 407 41.18 5.60 10.14
N PRO A 408 42.36 5.84 9.53
CA PRO A 408 43.10 4.80 8.83
C PRO A 408 43.35 3.55 9.70
N ASP A 409 43.71 3.72 10.97
CA ASP A 409 43.97 2.62 11.90
C ASP A 409 42.71 1.79 12.20
N ASP A 410 41.55 2.45 12.33
CA ASP A 410 40.25 1.78 12.50
C ASP A 410 39.94 0.92 11.27
N LEU A 411 40.10 1.47 10.06
CA LEU A 411 39.89 0.74 8.81
C LEU A 411 40.87 -0.42 8.64
N GLU A 412 42.13 -0.25 9.03
CA GLU A 412 43.14 -1.32 8.99
C GLU A 412 42.75 -2.47 9.93
N TYR A 413 42.32 -2.15 11.16
CA TYR A 413 41.79 -3.14 12.10
C TYR A 413 40.60 -3.89 11.50
N LEU A 414 39.61 -3.17 10.96
CA LEU A 414 38.39 -3.75 10.40
C LEU A 414 38.68 -4.65 9.19
N ARG A 415 39.54 -4.21 8.26
CA ARG A 415 39.98 -5.03 7.11
C ARG A 415 40.67 -6.31 7.53
N ARG A 416 41.40 -6.30 8.64
CA ARG A 416 42.05 -7.50 9.18
C ARG A 416 41.03 -8.50 9.74
N ILE A 417 39.97 -8.03 10.39
CA ILE A 417 38.99 -8.91 11.01
C ILE A 417 37.88 -9.38 10.06
N LEU A 418 37.59 -8.59 9.01
CA LEU A 418 36.55 -8.78 7.98
C LEU A 418 37.10 -8.50 6.56
N PRO A 419 38.03 -9.32 6.05
CA PRO A 419 38.65 -9.08 4.74
C PRO A 419 37.69 -9.34 3.57
N MET A 420 37.82 -8.56 2.49
CA MET A 420 36.95 -8.63 1.30
C MET A 420 37.15 -9.86 0.41
N ASN A 421 38.31 -10.52 0.51
CA ASN A 421 38.64 -11.70 -0.29
C ASN A 421 38.15 -13.02 0.34
N CYS A 422 37.29 -12.90 1.34
CA CYS A 422 36.52 -13.98 1.91
C CYS A 422 35.10 -13.88 1.31
#